data_AF-A0A7V5X1N3-F1
#
_entry.id   AF-A0A7V5X1N3-F1
#
_cell.length_a   1.000
_cell.length_b   1.000
_cell.length_c   1.000
_cell.angle_alpha   90.00
_cell.angle_beta   90.00
_cell.angle_gamma   90.00
#
_symmetry.space_group_name_H-M   'P 1'
#
loop_
_entity.id
_entity.type
_entity.pdbx_description
1 polymer ?
#
loop_
_entity_poly.entity_id
_entity_poly.type
_entity_poly.pdbx_seq_one_letter_code
_entity_poly.pdbx_strand_id
1 'polypeptide(L)' 'MKIDCYVSQGCTSEEALKENIARALEAEKAHAEVVIHRIDNARASAMNLSGSPSIFINGEELQPQNTGGFS' A
#
# COMPACT_ATOMS: atom_id res chain seq x y z
N MET A 1 -14.90 2.54 0.79
CA MET A 1 -13.74 1.82 1.37
C MET A 1 -12.57 2.79 1.42
N LYS A 2 -11.66 2.66 2.39
CA LYS A 2 -10.44 3.47 2.45
C LYS A 2 -9.22 2.58 2.24
N ILE A 3 -8.33 2.99 1.35
CA ILE A 3 -7.06 2.33 1.08
C ILE A 3 -5.95 3.32 1.45
N ASP A 4 -5.20 3.01 2.50
CA ASP A 4 -4.02 3.77 2.89
C ASP A 4 -2.78 3.02 2.43
N CYS A 5 -1.95 3.65 1.60
CA CYS A 5 -0.69 3.09 1.15
C CYS A 5 0.47 3.91 1.72
N TYR A 6 1.40 3.25 2.40
CA TYR A 6 2.60 3.86 2.95
C TYR A 6 3.78 3.48 2.08
N VAL A 7 4.47 4.50 1.55
CA VAL A 7 5.61 4.34 0.65
C VAL A 7 6.83 5.07 1.20
N SER A 8 8.00 4.46 1.06
CA SER A 8 9.28 5.10 1.40
C SER A 8 9.61 6.21 0.40
N GLN A 9 10.45 7.18 0.81
CA GLN A 9 10.84 8.31 -0.05
C GLN A 9 11.50 7.89 -1.39
N GLY A 10 12.14 6.71 -1.43
CA GLY A 10 12.79 6.16 -2.62
C GLY A 10 11.98 5.05 -3.31
N CYS A 11 10.69 4.88 -2.99
CA CYS A 11 9.89 3.80 -3.55
C CYS A 11 9.63 4.02 -5.05
N THR A 12 10.28 3.22 -5.89
CA THR A 12 10.12 3.26 -7.35
C THR A 12 8.81 2.63 -7.82
N SER A 13 8.15 1.84 -6.97
CA SER A 13 6.91 1.14 -7.28
C SER A 13 5.65 1.95 -7.03
N GLU A 14 5.75 3.23 -6.63
CA GLU A 14 4.58 4.07 -6.29
C GLU A 14 3.62 4.24 -7.48
N GLU A 15 4.14 4.48 -8.68
CA GLU A 15 3.31 4.66 -9.89
C GLU A 15 2.60 3.36 -10.28
N ALA A 16 3.35 2.25 -10.30
CA ALA A 16 2.79 0.93 -10.57
C ALA A 16 1.72 0.54 -9.53
N LEU A 17 1.92 0.89 -8.25
CA LEU A 17 0.94 0.67 -7.19
C LEU A 17 -0.36 1.42 -7.47
N LYS A 18 -0.28 2.72 -7.82
CA LYS A 18 -1.46 3.53 -8.15
C LYS A 18 -2.24 2.96 -9.32
N GLU A 19 -1.55 2.56 -10.39
CA GLU A 19 -2.17 1.95 -11.57
C GLU A 19 -2.87 0.63 -11.20
N ASN A 20 -2.21 -0.23 -10.43
CA ASN A 20 -2.78 -1.51 -10.02
C ASN A 20 -4.02 -1.33 -9.14
N ILE A 21 -4.00 -0.39 -8.20
CA ILE A 21 -5.17 -0.09 -7.37
C ILE A 21 -6.33 0.44 -8.23
N ALA A 22 -6.06 1.36 -9.16
CA ALA A 22 -7.08 1.91 -10.04
C ALA A 22 -7.72 0.81 -10.91
N ARG A 23 -6.91 -0.06 -11.51
CA ARG A 23 -7.37 -1.20 -12.30
C ARG A 23 -8.19 -2.19 -11.48
N ALA A 24 -7.77 -2.48 -10.25
CA ALA A 24 -8.51 -3.37 -9.36
C ALA A 24 -9.88 -2.80 -8.98
N LEU A 25 -9.94 -1.51 -8.63
CA LEU A 25 -11.21 -0.84 -8.31
C LEU A 25 -12.16 -0.79 -9.51
N GLU A 26 -11.64 -0.52 -10.72
CA GLU A 26 -12.44 -0.52 -11.94
C GLU A 26 -13.01 -1.92 -12.25
N ALA A 27 -12.18 -2.96 -12.18
CA ALA A 27 -12.60 -4.34 -12.43
C ALA A 27 -13.70 -4.81 -11.46
N GLU A 28 -13.59 -4.41 -10.19
CA GLU A 28 -14.54 -4.73 -9.13
C GLU A 28 -15.77 -3.79 -9.11
N LYS A 29 -15.80 -2.76 -9.97
CA LYS A 29 -16.79 -1.66 -9.95
C LYS A 29 -16.93 -1.04 -8.55
N ALA A 30 -15.82 -0.96 -7.83
CA ALA A 30 -15.75 -0.51 -6.46
C ALA A 30 -15.26 0.94 -6.38
N HIS A 31 -15.73 1.67 -5.37
CA HIS A 31 -15.24 2.99 -5.06
C HIS A 31 -14.47 2.96 -3.73
N ALA A 32 -13.21 3.41 -3.77
CA ALA A 32 -12.38 3.58 -2.59
C ALA A 32 -11.68 4.93 -2.58
N GLU A 33 -11.54 5.50 -1.40
CA GLU A 33 -10.65 6.63 -1.15
C GLU A 33 -9.23 6.08 -1.02
N VAL A 34 -8.34 6.44 -1.95
CA VAL A 34 -6.95 5.97 -1.98
C VAL A 34 -6.05 7.10 -1.52
N VAL A 35 -5.31 6.89 -0.43
CA VAL A 35 -4.40 7.87 0.15
C VAL A 35 -2.98 7.31 0.14
N ILE A 36 -2.06 8.03 -0.50
CA ILE A 36 -0.64 7.66 -0.54
C ILE A 36 0.12 8.52 0.46
N HIS A 37 0.70 7.88 1.47
CA HIS A 37 1.52 8.50 2.50
C HIS A 37 2.98 8.22 2.22
N ARG A 38 3.72 9.26 1.84
CA ARG A 38 5.19 9.16 1.71
C ARG A 38 5.83 9.40 3.08
N ILE A 39 6.55 8.41 3.58
CA ILE A 39 7.13 8.42 4.93
C ILE A 39 8.62 8.04 4.89
N ASP A 40 9.36 8.48 5.91
CA ASP A 40 10.74 8.07 6.15
C ASP A 40 10.82 6.80 7.02
N ASN A 41 12.02 6.25 7.17
CA ASN A 41 12.27 5.03 7.93
C ASN A 41 11.92 5.15 9.42
N ALA A 42 12.12 6.31 10.05
CA ALA A 42 11.80 6.49 11.47
C ALA A 42 10.28 6.44 11.67
N ARG A 43 9.52 7.10 10.78
CA ARG A 43 8.05 7.03 10.81
C ARG A 43 7.53 5.64 10.48
N ALA A 44 8.13 4.93 9.50
CA ALA A 44 7.76 3.55 9.19
C ALA A 44 7.97 2.60 10.39
N SER A 45 9.11 2.73 11.07
CA SER A 45 9.42 1.93 12.27
C SER A 45 8.49 2.25 13.44
N ALA A 46 8.16 3.53 13.67
CA ALA A 46 7.20 3.93 14.71
C ALA A 46 5.78 3.37 14.45
N MET A 47 5.44 3.12 13.18
CA MET A 47 4.18 2.53 12.76
C MET A 47 4.23 0.99 12.63
N ASN A 48 5.37 0.36 12.98
CA ASN A 48 5.63 -1.08 12.80
C ASN A 48 5.39 -1.59 11.37
N LEU A 49 5.63 -0.74 10.37
CA LEU A 49 5.53 -1.13 8.97
C LEU A 49 6.76 -1.96 8.60
N SER A 50 6.51 -3.15 8.06
CA SER A 50 7.56 -4.12 7.74
C SER A 50 8.15 -3.93 6.33
N GLY A 51 7.52 -3.11 5.48
CA GLY A 51 8.01 -2.86 4.12
C GLY A 51 7.41 -1.65 3.41
N SER A 52 7.86 -1.44 2.17
CA SER A 52 7.31 -0.44 1.26
C SER A 52 7.12 -1.07 -0.12
N PRO A 53 5.93 -0.94 -0.75
CA PRO A 53 4.72 -0.34 -0.17
C PRO A 53 4.08 -1.21 0.92
N SER A 54 3.53 -0.58 1.95
CA SER A 54 2.59 -1.23 2.89
C SER A 54 1.17 -0.73 2.59
N ILE A 55 0.20 -1.64 2.49
CA ILE A 55 -1.16 -1.33 2.03
C ILE A 55 -2.14 -1.74 3.12
N PHE A 56 -3.02 -0.82 3.49
CA PHE A 56 -4.08 -1.03 4.47
C PHE A 56 -5.43 -0.80 3.83
N ILE A 57 -6.39 -1.69 4.09
CA ILE A 57 -7.78 -1.52 3.68
C ILE A 57 -8.62 -1.37 4.95
N ASN A 58 -9.29 -0.22 5.09
CA ASN A 58 -10.07 0.15 6.28
C ASN A 58 -9.30 -0.04 7.62
N GLY A 59 -7.98 0.17 7.60
CA GLY A 59 -7.11 0.03 8.78
C GLY A 59 -6.55 -1.38 9.02
N GLU A 60 -6.94 -2.38 8.21
CA GLU A 60 -6.36 -3.72 8.25
C GLU A 60 -5.23 -3.84 7.23
N GLU A 61 -4.06 -4.33 7.66
CA GLU A 61 -2.89 -4.50 6.78
C GLU A 61 -3.14 -5.61 5.76
N LEU A 62 -3.20 -5.25 4.49
CA LEU A 62 -3.29 -6.19 3.37
C LEU A 62 -1.89 -6.65 2.94
N GLN A 63 -0.90 -5.76 2.95
CA GLN A 63 0.48 -6.07 2.58
C GLN A 63 1.50 -5.24 3.38
N PRO A 64 2.70 -5.79 3.63
CA PRO A 64 3.14 -7.12 3.24
C PRO A 64 2.64 -8.19 4.24
N GLN A 65 1.76 -9.08 3.78
CA GLN A 65 1.56 -10.35 4.47
C GLN A 65 2.87 -11.11 4.33
N ASN A 66 3.31 -11.78 5.39
CA ASN A 66 4.54 -12.57 5.47
C ASN A 66 4.45 -13.83 4.59
N THR A 67 4.09 -13.65 3.33
CA THR A 67 3.82 -14.68 2.34
C THR A 67 5.14 -15.00 1.67
N GLY A 68 5.82 -16.01 2.23
CA GLY A 68 6.74 -16.80 1.42
C GLY A 68 6.02 -17.29 0.17
N GLY A 69 6.63 -17.05 -1.00
CA GLY A 69 6.20 -17.62 -2.27
C GLY A 69 5.70 -16.59 -3.28
N PHE A 70 6.61 -16.14 -4.15
CA PHE A 70 6.31 -15.98 -5.57
C PHE A 70 7.41 -16.71 -6.35
N SER A 71 7.01 -17.69 -7.16
CA SER A 71 7.78 -18.21 -8.30
C SER A 71 7.28 -17.50 -9.56
#